data_AF-A0A1V6CDJ7-F1
#
_entry.id   AF-A0A1V6CDJ7-F1
#
_cell.length_a   1.000
_cell.length_b   1.000
_cell.length_c   1.000
_cell.angle_alpha   90.00
_cell.angle_beta   90.00
_cell.angle_gamma   90.00
#
_symmetry.space_group_name_H-M   'P 1'
#
loop_
_entity.id
_entity.type
_entity.pdbx_description
1 polymer ?
#
loop_
_entity_poly.entity_id
_entity_poly.type
_entity_poly.pdbx_seq_one_letter_code
_entity_poly.pdbx_strand_id
1 'polypeptide(L)'
;MFRFFSKKAVLISLVFLFCQAGFCSDVVRVCIWSDRGKPSLESFRGKYRGQLSLIKWNHNYLVVNTMDIEEYLYGVIGKEMEKSWPFEALKAQAVCSRTLIYYYKTIAAKKNLPYDVSDTIYHQVYGGVYSENESIVRAVEETKDEVLAGQNSENEYNIVPSFFHACCGGHTSFASDVWGGNYPLLKGVEDPFCSETPFYYWSKSFTQRDLKDIVGIDVLSIRILGYDDSGRATKIEFSGKSSSRIMKADDFRMRTINGSTSFKSEKSLPSVLFTVRKQGTNFLFEGKGYGHGVGLCQWGAKKMAEQGETYREILKYYFPDLTLVRIETQDKVFSSAGNLP
;
A
#
# COMPACT_ATOMS: atom_id res chain seq x y z
N MET A 1 -9.80 -30.38 50.78
CA MET A 1 -11.10 -29.83 50.33
C MET A 1 -10.82 -28.45 49.75
N PHE A 2 -10.96 -28.26 48.41
CA PHE A 2 -10.90 -26.99 47.62
C PHE A 2 -9.58 -26.14 47.66
N ARG A 3 -9.10 -25.41 46.63
CA ARG A 3 -9.22 -25.30 45.14
C ARG A 3 -8.23 -24.19 44.67
N PHE A 4 -7.74 -24.24 43.41
CA PHE A 4 -7.10 -23.19 42.57
C PHE A 4 -5.68 -22.68 42.95
N PHE A 5 -4.68 -22.58 42.04
CA PHE A 5 -4.65 -21.82 40.78
C PHE A 5 -3.83 -22.49 39.65
N SER A 6 -4.33 -22.32 38.43
CA SER A 6 -3.62 -22.43 37.15
C SER A 6 -2.88 -21.11 36.85
N LYS A 7 -1.67 -21.17 36.28
CA LYS A 7 -1.21 -20.17 35.29
C LYS A 7 -0.35 -20.84 34.21
N LYS A 8 -0.87 -20.66 32.99
CA LYS A 8 -0.36 -21.09 31.69
C LYS A 8 1.08 -20.63 31.46
N ALA A 9 1.98 -21.57 31.20
CA ALA A 9 3.24 -21.29 30.53
C ALA A 9 2.99 -21.37 29.01
N VAL A 10 3.30 -20.30 28.27
CA VAL A 10 3.52 -20.40 26.83
C VAL A 10 4.92 -20.99 26.69
N LEU A 11 5.01 -22.28 26.37
CA LEU A 11 6.29 -22.88 25.97
C LEU A 11 6.62 -22.34 24.58
N ILE A 12 7.42 -21.27 24.52
CA ILE A 12 8.09 -20.88 23.29
C ILE A 12 9.28 -21.83 23.17
N SER A 13 9.12 -22.91 22.39
CA SER A 13 10.29 -23.64 21.92
C SER A 13 10.98 -22.75 20.89
N LEU A 14 11.91 -21.92 21.36
CA LEU A 14 13.01 -21.47 20.52
C LEU A 14 13.83 -22.73 20.23
N VAL A 15 13.48 -23.43 19.16
CA VAL A 15 14.45 -24.34 18.55
C VAL A 15 15.52 -23.45 17.94
N PHE A 16 16.46 -22.97 18.76
CA PHE A 16 17.83 -22.94 18.29
C PHE A 16 18.17 -24.41 18.09
N LEU A 17 18.04 -24.89 16.85
CA LEU A 17 18.79 -26.05 16.45
C LEU A 17 20.24 -25.62 16.63
N PHE A 18 20.85 -26.01 17.76
CA PHE A 18 22.27 -26.31 17.78
C PHE A 18 22.45 -27.32 16.64
N CYS A 19 22.87 -26.80 15.48
CA CYS A 19 23.19 -27.63 14.35
C CYS A 19 24.54 -28.25 14.64
N GLN A 20 24.52 -29.38 15.34
CA GLN A 20 25.47 -30.45 15.05
C GLN A 20 25.32 -30.74 13.54
N ALA A 21 26.42 -30.54 12.80
CA ALA A 21 26.56 -30.84 11.37
C ALA A 21 25.71 -29.99 10.39
N GLY A 22 26.22 -28.79 10.07
CA GLY A 22 26.55 -28.48 8.68
C GLY A 22 25.49 -27.89 7.74
N PHE A 23 24.24 -27.68 8.15
CA PHE A 23 23.28 -26.92 7.32
C PHE A 23 22.40 -26.00 8.19
N CYS A 24 22.79 -24.72 8.26
CA CYS A 24 21.94 -23.67 8.81
C CYS A 24 20.91 -23.27 7.74
N SER A 25 19.62 -23.49 7.98
CA SER A 25 18.58 -22.93 7.12
C SER A 25 18.31 -21.49 7.54
N ASP A 26 18.52 -20.52 6.66
CA ASP A 26 18.29 -19.06 6.83
C ASP A 26 16.81 -18.66 7.03
N VAL A 27 15.94 -19.57 7.49
CA VAL A 27 14.48 -19.38 7.58
C VAL A 27 14.06 -19.33 9.04
N VAL A 28 13.56 -18.18 9.49
CA VAL A 28 12.95 -18.02 10.82
C VAL A 28 11.50 -18.51 10.76
N ARG A 29 11.17 -19.54 11.55
CA ARG A 29 9.78 -19.98 11.75
C ARG A 29 9.30 -19.56 13.12
N VAL A 30 8.24 -18.76 13.16
CA VAL A 30 7.54 -18.43 14.41
C VAL A 30 6.28 -19.29 14.50
N CYS A 31 6.20 -20.15 15.50
CA CYS A 31 5.01 -20.95 15.80
C CYS A 31 4.34 -20.39 17.04
N ILE A 32 3.12 -19.87 16.91
CA ILE A 32 2.32 -19.39 18.04
C ILE A 32 1.37 -20.50 18.47
N TRP A 33 1.36 -20.83 19.77
CA TRP A 33 0.51 -21.86 20.35
C TRP A 33 -0.54 -21.22 21.26
N SER A 34 -1.80 -21.61 21.10
CA SER A 34 -2.88 -21.33 22.06
C SER A 34 -3.31 -22.64 22.71
N ASP A 35 -3.60 -22.61 24.00
CA ASP A 35 -4.04 -23.77 24.79
C ASP A 35 -5.44 -24.31 24.39
N ARG A 36 -6.11 -23.68 23.42
CA ARG A 36 -7.46 -24.06 22.95
C ARG A 36 -7.59 -24.23 21.43
N GLY A 37 -6.53 -24.62 20.72
CA GLY A 37 -6.62 -24.85 19.28
C GLY A 37 -5.47 -25.71 18.72
N LYS A 38 -5.70 -26.28 17.52
CA LYS A 38 -4.60 -26.77 16.69
C LYS A 38 -3.61 -25.61 16.46
N PRO A 39 -2.30 -25.85 16.47
CA PRO A 39 -1.33 -24.81 16.16
C PRO A 39 -1.66 -24.16 14.81
N SER A 40 -1.78 -22.84 14.77
CA SER A 40 -1.74 -22.09 13.53
C SER A 40 -0.28 -21.90 13.16
N LEU A 41 0.21 -22.71 12.22
CA LEU A 41 1.52 -22.52 11.63
C LEU A 41 1.44 -21.35 10.64
N GLU A 42 1.66 -20.13 11.11
CA GLU A 42 1.97 -19.02 10.23
C GLU A 42 3.48 -19.05 9.97
N SER A 43 3.90 -19.78 8.93
CA SER A 43 5.30 -19.73 8.51
C SER A 43 5.56 -18.38 7.85
N PHE A 44 6.37 -17.53 8.48
CA PHE A 44 7.04 -16.45 7.76
C PHE A 44 7.99 -17.07 6.74
N ARG A 45 7.58 -17.12 5.46
CA ARG A 45 8.44 -17.57 4.37
C ARG A 45 9.24 -16.38 3.88
N GLY A 46 10.46 -16.21 4.38
CA GLY A 46 11.31 -15.10 3.97
C GLY A 46 12.68 -15.14 4.61
N LYS A 47 13.61 -14.40 4.00
CA LYS A 47 14.86 -13.97 4.63
C LYS A 47 14.72 -12.47 4.87
N TYR A 48 14.97 -12.04 6.09
CA TYR A 48 14.73 -10.67 6.54
C TYR A 48 16.03 -10.06 7.06
N ARG A 49 16.20 -8.76 6.85
CA ARG A 49 17.24 -7.97 7.53
C ARG A 49 16.81 -7.65 8.96
N GLY A 50 17.72 -7.07 9.73
CA GLY A 50 17.41 -6.56 11.07
C GLY A 50 17.10 -7.65 12.10
N GLN A 51 16.30 -7.27 13.10
CA GLN A 51 15.97 -8.08 14.26
C GLN A 51 14.48 -8.40 14.31
N LEU A 52 14.15 -9.69 14.36
CA LEU A 52 12.80 -10.15 14.64
C LEU A 52 12.58 -10.28 16.16
N SER A 53 11.50 -9.67 16.64
CA SER A 53 11.09 -9.69 18.04
C SER A 53 9.65 -10.17 18.18
N LEU A 54 9.38 -10.96 19.22
CA LEU A 54 8.00 -11.32 19.60
C LEU A 54 7.56 -10.43 20.75
N ILE A 55 6.56 -9.58 20.52
CA ILE A 55 6.04 -8.66 21.55
C ILE A 55 4.61 -9.02 21.92
N LYS A 56 4.22 -8.75 23.17
CA LYS A 56 2.84 -8.93 23.63
C LYS A 56 2.08 -7.61 23.51
N TRP A 57 0.93 -7.63 22.82
CA TRP A 57 0.10 -6.45 22.62
C TRP A 57 -1.39 -6.82 22.60
N ASN A 58 -2.21 -6.14 23.40
CA ASN A 58 -3.67 -6.36 23.49
C ASN A 58 -4.08 -7.85 23.54
N HIS A 59 -3.49 -8.59 24.47
CA HIS A 59 -3.69 -10.04 24.67
C HIS A 59 -3.23 -10.96 23.54
N ASN A 60 -2.65 -10.41 22.46
CA ASN A 60 -2.06 -11.15 21.35
C ASN A 60 -0.53 -11.06 21.39
N TYR A 61 0.12 -11.86 20.54
CA TYR A 61 1.55 -11.75 20.27
C TYR A 61 1.73 -11.23 18.84
N LEU A 62 2.65 -10.29 18.66
CA LEU A 62 3.04 -9.73 17.36
C LEU A 62 4.48 -10.13 17.08
N VAL A 63 4.76 -10.49 15.83
CA VAL A 63 6.13 -10.59 15.32
C VAL A 63 6.48 -9.25 14.69
N VAL A 64 7.45 -8.56 15.24
CA VAL A 64 7.91 -7.25 14.77
C VAL A 64 9.31 -7.38 14.21
N ASN A 65 9.50 -6.90 12.99
CA ASN A 65 10.78 -6.83 12.32
C ASN A 65 11.35 -5.41 12.42
N THR A 66 12.45 -5.24 13.16
CA THR A 66 13.09 -3.95 13.40
C THR A 66 14.36 -3.83 12.55
N MET A 67 14.47 -2.77 11.75
CA MET A 67 15.61 -2.53 10.84
C MET A 67 15.75 -1.06 10.49
N ASP A 68 16.86 -0.73 9.84
CA ASP A 68 17.08 0.59 9.23
C ASP A 68 16.08 0.84 8.09
N ILE A 69 15.65 2.10 7.91
CA ILE A 69 14.67 2.47 6.88
C ILE A 69 15.23 2.19 5.49
N GLU A 70 16.51 2.45 5.23
CA GLU A 70 17.11 2.20 3.92
C GLU A 70 17.09 0.70 3.58
N GLU A 71 17.39 -0.14 4.58
CA GLU A 71 17.29 -1.60 4.44
C GLU A 71 15.86 -2.10 4.21
N TYR A 72 14.88 -1.46 4.83
CA TYR A 72 13.46 -1.73 4.59
C TYR A 72 13.09 -1.43 3.13
N LEU A 73 13.57 -0.32 2.57
CA LEU A 73 13.25 0.11 1.20
C LEU A 73 13.75 -0.88 0.14
N TYR A 74 14.86 -1.59 0.37
CA TYR A 74 15.32 -2.63 -0.56
C TYR A 74 14.27 -3.73 -0.78
N GLY A 75 13.57 -4.10 0.30
CA GLY A 75 12.53 -5.13 0.26
C GLY A 75 11.16 -4.63 -0.22
N VAL A 76 10.89 -3.32 -0.08
CA VAL A 76 9.66 -2.69 -0.57
C VAL A 76 9.71 -2.44 -2.06
N ILE A 77 10.74 -1.74 -2.55
CA ILE A 77 10.78 -1.29 -3.95
C ILE A 77 10.77 -2.49 -4.90
N GLY A 78 11.41 -3.61 -4.53
CA GLY A 78 11.39 -4.84 -5.32
C GLY A 78 10.05 -5.56 -5.38
N LYS A 79 9.04 -5.10 -4.63
CA LYS A 79 7.64 -5.53 -4.75
C LYS A 79 6.76 -4.52 -5.47
N GLU A 80 7.21 -3.27 -5.56
CA GLU A 80 6.45 -2.16 -6.15
C GLU A 80 6.83 -1.91 -7.62
N MET A 81 8.11 -2.04 -7.98
CA MET A 81 8.61 -1.83 -9.34
C MET A 81 9.44 -3.03 -9.81
N GLU A 82 9.43 -3.29 -11.13
CA GLU A 82 10.29 -4.32 -11.70
C GLU A 82 11.76 -3.88 -11.63
N LYS A 83 12.65 -4.83 -11.36
CA LYS A 83 14.09 -4.60 -11.19
C LYS A 83 14.79 -4.03 -12.44
N SER A 84 14.17 -4.17 -13.61
CA SER A 84 14.69 -3.70 -14.91
C SER A 84 14.18 -2.32 -15.31
N TRP A 85 13.35 -1.67 -14.49
CA TRP A 85 12.83 -0.34 -14.79
C TRP A 85 13.95 0.71 -14.81
N PRO A 86 13.74 1.84 -15.52
CA PRO A 86 14.71 2.92 -15.58
C PRO A 86 15.14 3.39 -14.19
N PHE A 87 16.43 3.65 -14.05
CA PHE A 87 17.04 3.96 -12.76
C PHE A 87 16.43 5.19 -12.08
N GLU A 88 16.08 6.23 -12.85
CA GLU A 88 15.43 7.44 -12.35
C GLU A 88 14.00 7.18 -11.83
N ALA A 89 13.27 6.20 -12.39
CA ALA A 89 11.99 5.78 -11.84
C ALA A 89 12.15 5.03 -10.50
N LEU A 90 13.19 4.18 -10.38
CA LEU A 90 13.53 3.51 -9.11
C LEU A 90 13.90 4.53 -8.03
N LYS A 91 14.64 5.59 -8.37
CA LYS A 91 14.96 6.69 -7.46
C LYS A 91 13.71 7.45 -7.00
N ALA A 92 12.80 7.78 -7.92
CA ALA A 92 11.54 8.44 -7.58
C ALA A 92 10.70 7.57 -6.62
N GLN A 93 10.64 6.26 -6.87
CA GLN A 93 9.97 5.32 -5.97
C GLN A 93 10.68 5.21 -4.62
N ALA A 94 12.01 5.26 -4.55
CA ALA A 94 12.74 5.24 -3.29
C ALA A 94 12.38 6.42 -2.40
N VAL A 95 12.39 7.64 -2.95
CA VAL A 95 11.99 8.86 -2.24
C VAL A 95 10.52 8.80 -1.78
N CYS A 96 9.61 8.36 -2.66
CA CYS A 96 8.19 8.22 -2.29
C CYS A 96 7.99 7.16 -1.20
N SER A 97 8.65 6.02 -1.31
CA SER A 97 8.55 4.97 -0.30
C SER A 97 9.13 5.42 1.04
N ARG A 98 10.27 6.11 1.04
CA ARG A 98 10.91 6.67 2.25
C ARG A 98 10.02 7.70 2.94
N THR A 99 9.49 8.62 2.16
CA THR A 99 8.59 9.66 2.69
C THR A 99 7.32 9.03 3.29
N LEU A 100 6.75 8.03 2.61
CA LEU A 100 5.53 7.35 3.07
C LEU A 100 5.75 6.57 4.37
N ILE A 101 6.90 5.88 4.54
CA ILE A 101 7.20 5.19 5.80
C ILE A 101 7.41 6.19 6.96
N TYR A 102 8.09 7.32 6.72
CA TYR A 102 8.17 8.40 7.72
C TYR A 102 6.78 8.94 8.09
N TYR A 103 5.90 9.12 7.12
CA TYR A 103 4.52 9.55 7.37
C TYR A 103 3.77 8.56 8.26
N TYR A 104 3.80 7.25 7.94
CA TYR A 104 3.12 6.23 8.77
C TYR A 104 3.72 6.10 10.16
N LYS A 105 5.04 6.26 10.30
CA LYS A 105 5.72 6.30 11.59
C LYS A 105 5.19 7.42 12.49
N THR A 106 4.92 8.61 11.94
CA THR A 106 4.28 9.69 12.72
C THR A 106 2.86 9.32 13.18
N ILE A 107 2.09 8.61 12.35
CA ILE A 107 0.74 8.14 12.70
C ILE A 107 0.81 7.06 13.79
N ALA A 108 1.72 6.10 13.64
CA ALA A 108 1.93 5.03 14.60
C ALA A 108 2.30 5.57 15.98
N ALA A 109 3.22 6.55 16.03
CA ALA A 109 3.58 7.25 17.25
C ALA A 109 2.37 7.96 17.89
N LYS A 110 1.59 8.73 17.11
CA LYS A 110 0.37 9.40 17.60
C LYS A 110 -0.66 8.41 18.16
N LYS A 111 -0.74 7.20 17.60
CA LYS A 111 -1.66 6.13 18.02
C LYS A 111 -1.08 5.22 19.11
N ASN A 112 0.16 5.47 19.58
CA ASN A 112 0.90 4.60 20.49
C ASN A 112 0.91 3.13 20.02
N LEU A 113 1.08 2.90 18.72
CA LEU A 113 1.21 1.55 18.18
C LEU A 113 2.59 0.99 18.52
N PRO A 114 2.71 -0.34 18.71
CA PRO A 114 3.99 -0.96 19.03
C PRO A 114 4.83 -1.29 17.78
N TYR A 115 4.40 -0.81 16.60
CA TYR A 115 5.06 -0.97 15.30
C TYR A 115 4.77 0.25 14.42
N ASP A 116 5.66 0.54 13.47
CA ASP A 116 5.54 1.69 12.56
C ASP A 116 4.60 1.39 11.37
N VAL A 117 4.74 0.21 10.76
CA VAL A 117 3.91 -0.27 9.64
C VAL A 117 3.65 -1.77 9.74
N SER A 118 2.57 -2.22 9.10
CA SER A 118 2.27 -3.62 8.81
C SER A 118 2.72 -4.02 7.39
N ASP A 119 2.91 -5.33 7.18
CA ASP A 119 3.31 -5.98 5.92
C ASP A 119 2.14 -6.17 4.91
N THR A 120 1.00 -5.54 5.19
CA THR A 120 -0.20 -5.66 4.37
C THR A 120 -0.25 -4.60 3.27
N ILE A 121 -1.15 -4.80 2.31
CA ILE A 121 -1.46 -3.86 1.22
C ILE A 121 -1.93 -2.47 1.69
N TYR A 122 -2.19 -2.29 2.99
CA TYR A 122 -2.60 -1.02 3.58
C TYR A 122 -1.44 -0.02 3.74
N HIS A 123 -0.19 -0.49 3.73
CA HIS A 123 0.99 0.37 3.74
C HIS A 123 1.82 0.15 2.47
N GLN A 124 2.70 -0.85 2.48
CA GLN A 124 3.59 -1.21 1.38
C GLN A 124 3.91 -2.70 1.51
N VAL A 125 4.01 -3.41 0.38
CA VAL A 125 4.32 -4.84 0.43
C VAL A 125 5.81 -5.02 0.69
N TYR A 126 6.18 -5.54 1.86
CA TYR A 126 7.58 -5.81 2.21
C TYR A 126 7.95 -7.26 1.89
N GLY A 127 8.83 -7.45 0.91
CA GLY A 127 9.20 -8.78 0.43
C GLY A 127 10.49 -9.37 0.99
N GLY A 128 11.11 -8.70 1.98
CA GLY A 128 12.40 -9.11 2.55
C GLY A 128 13.54 -9.16 1.53
N VAL A 129 14.61 -9.88 1.89
CA VAL A 129 15.87 -9.97 1.15
C VAL A 129 15.70 -10.51 -0.28
N TYR A 130 14.69 -11.35 -0.51
CA TYR A 130 14.43 -11.91 -1.84
C TYR A 130 13.96 -10.87 -2.88
N SER A 131 13.48 -9.73 -2.42
CA SER A 131 13.00 -8.66 -3.32
C SER A 131 14.12 -7.70 -3.71
N GLU A 132 15.26 -7.76 -3.02
CA GLU A 132 16.40 -6.88 -3.28
C GLU A 132 17.00 -7.09 -4.68
N ASN A 133 17.61 -6.02 -5.20
CA ASN A 133 18.37 -6.03 -6.43
C ASN A 133 19.42 -4.91 -6.36
N GLU A 134 20.56 -5.09 -7.02
CA GLU A 134 21.63 -4.11 -7.03
C GLU A 134 21.18 -2.72 -7.52
N SER A 135 20.36 -2.65 -8.58
CA SER A 135 19.82 -1.38 -9.07
C SER A 135 18.92 -0.69 -8.04
N ILE A 136 18.11 -1.45 -7.31
CA ILE A 136 17.23 -0.94 -6.26
C ILE A 136 18.05 -0.43 -5.08
N VAL A 137 19.03 -1.22 -4.61
CA VAL A 137 19.92 -0.82 -3.53
C VAL A 137 20.64 0.47 -3.89
N ARG A 138 21.18 0.56 -5.10
CA ARG A 138 21.82 1.78 -5.59
C ARG A 138 20.87 2.97 -5.67
N ALA A 139 19.63 2.79 -6.12
CA ALA A 139 18.65 3.88 -6.20
C ALA A 139 18.27 4.42 -4.82
N VAL A 140 18.15 3.53 -3.82
CA VAL A 140 17.89 3.88 -2.43
C VAL A 140 19.07 4.65 -1.84
N GLU A 141 20.30 4.15 -2.01
CA GLU A 141 21.52 4.80 -1.50
C GLU A 141 21.83 6.15 -2.19
N GLU A 142 21.63 6.26 -3.51
CA GLU A 142 21.82 7.54 -4.23
C GLU A 142 20.76 8.60 -3.88
N THR A 143 19.63 8.19 -3.28
CA THR A 143 18.57 9.08 -2.78
C THR A 143 18.49 9.08 -1.25
N LYS A 144 19.56 8.64 -0.58
CA LYS A 144 19.59 8.48 0.87
C LYS A 144 19.18 9.78 1.57
N ASP A 145 18.35 9.61 2.59
CA ASP A 145 17.78 10.68 3.41
C ASP A 145 16.90 11.68 2.64
N GLU A 146 16.67 11.52 1.34
CA GLU A 146 15.79 12.41 0.57
C GLU A 146 14.32 12.01 0.71
N VAL A 147 13.49 12.99 1.03
CA VAL A 147 12.04 12.86 1.24
C VAL A 147 11.29 14.05 0.63
N LEU A 148 9.99 13.87 0.37
CA LEU A 148 9.09 14.94 0.01
C LEU A 148 8.46 15.54 1.27
N ALA A 149 8.48 16.86 1.36
CA ALA A 149 7.87 17.60 2.45
C ALA A 149 6.98 18.73 1.95
N GLY A 150 5.90 18.99 2.68
CA GLY A 150 5.12 20.22 2.54
C GLY A 150 5.79 21.33 3.35
N GLN A 151 5.72 22.57 2.85
CA GLN A 151 6.24 23.73 3.57
C GLN A 151 5.07 24.54 4.15
N ASN A 152 5.16 24.93 5.44
CA ASN A 152 4.17 25.80 6.07
C ASN A 152 4.51 27.29 5.83
N SER A 153 3.64 28.19 6.29
CA SER A 153 3.83 29.65 6.18
C SER A 153 5.04 30.19 6.93
N GLU A 154 5.61 29.40 7.84
CA GLU A 154 6.79 29.73 8.66
C GLU A 154 8.09 29.15 8.05
N ASN A 155 8.02 28.64 6.81
CA ASN A 155 9.10 27.96 6.10
C ASN A 155 9.57 26.65 6.73
N GLU A 156 8.82 26.07 7.67
CA GLU A 156 9.11 24.77 8.25
C GLU A 156 8.55 23.65 7.37
N TYR A 157 9.29 22.53 7.34
CA TYR A 157 8.92 21.35 6.58
C TYR A 157 8.12 20.37 7.42
N ASN A 158 7.08 19.80 6.84
CA ASN A 158 6.30 18.73 7.45
C ASN A 158 6.25 17.53 6.51
N ILE A 159 6.45 16.33 7.05
CA ILE A 159 6.22 15.09 6.28
C ILE A 159 4.75 15.03 5.88
N VAL A 160 4.54 14.77 4.60
CA VAL A 160 3.24 14.54 3.98
C VAL A 160 3.25 13.17 3.31
N PRO A 161 2.10 12.51 3.12
CA PRO A 161 2.10 11.22 2.46
C PRO A 161 2.40 11.37 0.97
N SER A 162 3.40 10.66 0.48
CA SER A 162 3.69 10.53 -0.96
C SER A 162 3.12 9.20 -1.47
N PHE A 163 1.80 9.16 -1.62
CA PHE A 163 1.11 7.98 -2.14
C PHE A 163 1.54 7.67 -3.58
N PHE A 164 1.49 6.40 -3.97
CA PHE A 164 1.85 5.95 -5.30
C PHE A 164 1.02 4.73 -5.69
N HIS A 165 0.87 4.52 -7.00
CA HIS A 165 0.02 3.47 -7.55
C HIS A 165 0.53 3.04 -8.94
N ALA A 166 0.07 1.89 -9.44
CA ALA A 166 0.57 1.34 -10.70
C ALA A 166 0.29 2.24 -11.91
N CYS A 167 -0.98 2.53 -12.20
CA CYS A 167 -1.38 3.32 -13.37
C CYS A 167 -2.58 4.21 -13.05
N CYS A 168 -2.52 5.50 -13.34
CA CYS A 168 -3.60 6.42 -12.97
C CYS A 168 -4.82 6.31 -13.92
N GLY A 169 -4.57 5.99 -15.19
CA GLY A 169 -5.58 5.96 -16.26
C GLY A 169 -5.73 7.28 -17.03
N GLY A 170 -4.72 8.15 -16.98
CA GLY A 170 -4.63 9.42 -17.72
C GLY A 170 -4.64 10.68 -16.85
N HIS A 171 -5.03 10.56 -15.57
CA HIS A 171 -5.07 11.66 -14.61
C HIS A 171 -5.02 11.07 -13.19
N THR A 172 -4.28 11.69 -12.27
CA THR A 172 -4.24 11.30 -10.85
C THR A 172 -5.37 11.96 -10.05
N SER A 173 -5.87 11.33 -8.99
CA SER A 173 -6.94 11.88 -8.15
C SER A 173 -6.39 12.79 -7.07
N PHE A 174 -7.21 13.73 -6.63
CA PHE A 174 -7.00 14.45 -5.38
C PHE A 174 -7.17 13.48 -4.20
N ALA A 175 -6.25 13.50 -3.23
CA ALA A 175 -6.27 12.55 -2.10
C ALA A 175 -7.57 12.58 -1.27
N SER A 176 -8.15 13.76 -1.04
CA SER A 176 -9.42 13.93 -0.32
C SER A 176 -10.63 13.32 -1.02
N ASP A 177 -10.61 13.18 -2.36
CA ASP A 177 -11.72 12.54 -3.09
C ASP A 177 -11.72 11.03 -2.88
N VAL A 178 -10.53 10.44 -2.70
CA VAL A 178 -10.35 9.00 -2.48
C VAL A 178 -10.57 8.64 -1.01
N TRP A 179 -9.89 9.32 -0.08
CA TRP A 179 -9.88 8.93 1.34
C TRP A 179 -10.67 9.86 2.26
N GLY A 180 -11.17 10.99 1.77
CA GLY A 180 -11.67 12.08 2.63
C GLY A 180 -10.53 12.83 3.32
N GLY A 181 -10.83 13.58 4.38
CA GLY A 181 -9.82 14.32 5.14
C GLY A 181 -9.27 15.55 4.40
N ASN A 182 -8.26 16.19 4.98
CA ASN A 182 -7.67 17.42 4.46
C ASN A 182 -6.26 17.14 3.92
N TYR A 183 -6.12 17.12 2.59
CA TYR A 183 -4.87 16.83 1.88
C TYR A 183 -4.57 17.91 0.82
N PRO A 184 -4.36 19.17 1.24
CA PRO A 184 -4.37 20.32 0.32
C PRO A 184 -3.19 20.32 -0.67
N LEU A 185 -2.13 19.57 -0.38
CA LEU A 185 -0.90 19.47 -1.18
C LEU A 185 -0.87 18.24 -2.10
N LEU A 186 -1.89 17.39 -2.07
CA LEU A 186 -1.96 16.14 -2.86
C LEU A 186 -3.07 16.24 -3.90
N LYS A 187 -2.88 17.20 -4.80
CA LYS A 187 -3.78 17.45 -5.93
C LYS A 187 -3.55 16.43 -7.05
N GLY A 188 -4.60 16.19 -7.82
CA GLY A 188 -4.50 15.45 -9.07
C GLY A 188 -3.77 16.24 -10.15
N VAL A 189 -3.05 15.53 -11.02
CA VAL A 189 -2.39 16.07 -12.22
C VAL A 189 -2.74 15.20 -13.42
N GLU A 190 -2.79 15.79 -14.60
CA GLU A 190 -2.85 15.04 -15.86
C GLU A 190 -1.62 14.15 -15.99
N ASP A 191 -1.76 12.97 -16.60
CA ASP A 191 -0.65 12.04 -16.82
C ASP A 191 -0.77 11.40 -18.22
N PRO A 192 -0.19 12.04 -19.24
CA PRO A 192 -0.15 11.50 -20.59
C PRO A 192 0.86 10.33 -20.73
N PHE A 193 1.67 10.05 -19.71
CA PHE A 193 2.80 9.15 -19.81
C PHE A 193 2.43 7.68 -19.59
N CYS A 194 1.32 7.40 -18.90
CA CYS A 194 0.90 6.03 -18.62
C CYS A 194 0.04 5.37 -19.70
N SER A 195 -0.30 6.03 -20.81
CA SER A 195 -1.27 5.52 -21.80
C SER A 195 -0.85 4.24 -22.54
N GLU A 196 0.45 3.97 -22.62
CA GLU A 196 1.01 2.83 -23.36
C GLU A 196 1.19 1.56 -22.49
N THR A 197 0.88 1.62 -21.20
CA THR A 197 1.06 0.45 -20.31
C THR A 197 -0.01 -0.62 -20.53
N PRO A 198 0.33 -1.92 -20.37
CA PRO A 198 -0.67 -3.00 -20.37
C PRO A 198 -1.73 -2.86 -19.26
N PHE A 199 -1.49 -2.03 -18.26
CA PHE A 199 -2.44 -1.75 -17.18
C PHE A 199 -3.36 -0.55 -17.46
N TYR A 200 -3.25 0.08 -18.63
CA TYR A 200 -4.04 1.28 -18.92
C TYR A 200 -5.50 1.00 -19.16
N TYR A 201 -5.86 -0.04 -19.91
CA TYR A 201 -7.23 -0.44 -20.18
C TYR A 201 -7.52 -1.80 -19.55
N TRP A 202 -8.73 -1.99 -19.03
CA TRP A 202 -9.18 -3.27 -18.51
C TRP A 202 -10.67 -3.48 -18.70
N SER A 203 -11.07 -4.75 -18.72
CA SER A 203 -12.46 -5.18 -18.82
C SER A 203 -12.69 -6.35 -17.86
N LYS A 204 -13.76 -6.28 -17.06
CA LYS A 204 -14.12 -7.30 -16.05
C LYS A 204 -15.62 -7.54 -16.06
N SER A 205 -16.01 -8.82 -16.09
CA SER A 205 -17.42 -9.23 -16.05
C SER A 205 -17.74 -9.84 -14.69
N PHE A 206 -18.78 -9.32 -14.05
CA PHE A 206 -19.28 -9.82 -12.76
C PHE A 206 -20.64 -10.49 -12.97
N THR A 207 -20.79 -11.71 -12.48
CA THR A 207 -22.08 -12.40 -12.44
C THR A 207 -22.96 -11.82 -11.33
N GLN A 208 -24.27 -12.13 -11.35
CA GLN A 208 -25.13 -11.77 -10.22
C GLN A 208 -24.66 -12.37 -8.89
N ARG A 209 -24.08 -13.58 -8.93
CA ARG A 209 -23.54 -14.23 -7.73
C ARG A 209 -22.36 -13.45 -7.17
N ASP A 210 -21.42 -13.05 -8.03
CA ASP A 210 -20.25 -12.27 -7.61
C ASP A 210 -20.69 -10.96 -6.93
N LEU A 211 -21.63 -10.23 -7.55
CA LEU A 211 -22.14 -9.00 -6.98
C LEU A 211 -22.95 -9.22 -5.70
N LYS A 212 -23.71 -10.32 -5.60
CA LYS A 212 -24.41 -10.68 -4.37
C LYS A 212 -23.43 -10.94 -3.23
N ASP A 213 -22.34 -11.64 -3.48
CA ASP A 213 -21.32 -11.93 -2.48
C ASP A 213 -20.59 -10.66 -2.02
N ILE A 214 -20.35 -9.71 -2.94
CA ILE A 214 -19.63 -8.45 -2.67
C ILE A 214 -20.54 -7.40 -1.99
N VAL A 215 -21.77 -7.22 -2.51
CA VAL A 215 -22.68 -6.14 -2.13
C VAL A 215 -23.71 -6.59 -1.09
N GLY A 216 -24.05 -7.88 -1.06
CA GLY A 216 -25.02 -8.47 -0.13
C GLY A 216 -26.48 -8.39 -0.58
N ILE A 217 -26.76 -8.08 -1.85
CA ILE A 217 -28.11 -8.07 -2.45
C ILE A 217 -28.09 -8.65 -3.87
N ASP A 218 -29.24 -9.13 -4.34
CA ASP A 218 -29.42 -9.50 -5.76
C ASP A 218 -29.49 -8.23 -6.63
N VAL A 219 -28.40 -7.90 -7.31
CA VAL A 219 -28.25 -6.66 -8.09
C VAL A 219 -28.96 -6.76 -9.45
N LEU A 220 -29.90 -5.86 -9.70
CA LEU A 220 -30.64 -5.74 -10.96
C LEU A 220 -30.15 -4.59 -11.85
N SER A 221 -29.67 -3.50 -11.24
CA SER A 221 -29.07 -2.33 -11.91
C SER A 221 -27.97 -1.70 -11.06
N ILE A 222 -27.04 -1.02 -11.72
CA ILE A 222 -25.93 -0.28 -11.10
C ILE A 222 -25.93 1.13 -11.67
N ARG A 223 -25.82 2.15 -10.81
CA ARG A 223 -25.70 3.55 -11.21
C ARG A 223 -24.54 4.21 -10.46
N ILE A 224 -23.64 4.87 -11.19
CA ILE A 224 -22.61 5.72 -10.60
C ILE A 224 -23.26 7.05 -10.21
N LEU A 225 -23.09 7.48 -8.97
CA LEU A 225 -23.75 8.66 -8.39
C LEU A 225 -22.89 9.92 -8.43
N GLY A 226 -21.59 9.80 -8.71
CA GLY A 226 -20.68 10.92 -8.78
C GLY A 226 -19.30 10.53 -9.28
N TYR A 227 -18.56 11.52 -9.75
CA TYR A 227 -17.18 11.39 -10.21
C TYR A 227 -16.30 12.42 -9.52
N ASP A 228 -15.02 12.11 -9.32
CA ASP A 228 -13.98 13.09 -8.99
C ASP A 228 -13.52 13.83 -10.26
N ASP A 229 -12.63 14.81 -10.11
CA ASP A 229 -12.11 15.62 -11.22
C ASP A 229 -11.30 14.78 -12.24
N SER A 230 -10.80 13.62 -11.85
CA SER A 230 -10.11 12.67 -12.73
C SER A 230 -11.06 11.70 -13.46
N GLY A 231 -12.37 11.81 -13.23
CA GLY A 231 -13.41 10.97 -13.84
C GLY A 231 -13.65 9.64 -13.12
N ARG A 232 -13.13 9.46 -11.90
CA ARG A 232 -13.31 8.23 -11.13
C ARG A 232 -14.59 8.24 -10.35
N ALA A 233 -15.29 7.10 -10.32
CA ALA A 233 -16.50 6.96 -9.56
C ALA A 233 -16.22 7.22 -8.06
N THR A 234 -17.02 8.04 -7.41
CA THR A 234 -16.92 8.30 -5.96
C THR A 234 -17.92 7.50 -5.16
N LYS A 235 -19.15 7.34 -5.69
CA LYS A 235 -20.25 6.58 -5.08
C LYS A 235 -21.00 5.76 -6.11
N ILE A 236 -21.46 4.59 -5.70
CA ILE A 236 -22.21 3.65 -6.55
C ILE A 236 -23.50 3.26 -5.83
N GLU A 237 -24.61 3.28 -6.56
CA GLU A 237 -25.87 2.67 -6.16
C GLU A 237 -26.05 1.32 -6.86
N PHE A 238 -26.33 0.30 -6.05
CA PHE A 238 -26.75 -1.02 -6.49
C PHE A 238 -28.22 -1.20 -6.14
N SER A 239 -29.08 -1.41 -7.13
CA SER A 239 -30.53 -1.60 -6.92
C SER A 239 -30.92 -3.04 -7.16
N GLY A 240 -31.63 -3.64 -6.20
CA GLY A 240 -32.29 -4.95 -6.32
C GLY A 240 -33.80 -4.81 -6.46
N LYS A 241 -34.53 -5.91 -6.31
CA LYS A 241 -36.00 -5.94 -6.50
C LYS A 241 -36.77 -5.14 -5.44
N SER A 242 -36.30 -5.20 -4.19
CA SER A 242 -37.00 -4.61 -3.03
C SER A 242 -36.06 -3.83 -2.10
N SER A 243 -34.79 -3.69 -2.48
CA SER A 243 -33.76 -3.02 -1.68
C SER A 243 -32.74 -2.36 -2.60
N SER A 244 -32.07 -1.32 -2.10
CA SER A 244 -30.90 -0.73 -2.73
C SER A 244 -29.77 -0.62 -1.71
N ARG A 245 -28.53 -0.54 -2.19
CA ARG A 245 -27.36 -0.22 -1.38
C ARG A 245 -26.53 0.84 -2.08
N ILE A 246 -26.12 1.84 -1.31
CA ILE A 246 -25.19 2.87 -1.75
C ILE A 246 -23.88 2.67 -0.97
N MET A 247 -22.75 2.72 -1.65
CA MET A 247 -21.43 2.69 -1.02
C MET A 247 -20.42 3.53 -1.80
N LYS A 248 -19.28 3.85 -1.17
CA LYS A 248 -18.16 4.46 -1.88
C LYS A 248 -17.62 3.49 -2.93
N ALA A 249 -17.15 4.02 -4.05
CA ALA A 249 -16.58 3.18 -5.11
C ALA A 249 -15.31 2.46 -4.63
N ASP A 250 -14.48 3.12 -3.82
CA ASP A 250 -13.30 2.49 -3.22
C ASP A 250 -13.65 1.35 -2.26
N ASP A 251 -14.71 1.49 -1.45
CA ASP A 251 -15.19 0.40 -0.58
C ASP A 251 -15.62 -0.80 -1.43
N PHE A 252 -16.32 -0.55 -2.53
CA PHE A 252 -16.70 -1.61 -3.48
C PHE A 252 -15.48 -2.28 -4.09
N ARG A 253 -14.51 -1.49 -4.62
CA ARG A 253 -13.25 -1.99 -5.15
C ARG A 253 -12.51 -2.85 -4.13
N MET A 254 -12.36 -2.40 -2.89
CA MET A 254 -11.68 -3.15 -1.83
C MET A 254 -12.39 -4.46 -1.48
N ARG A 255 -13.74 -4.49 -1.52
CA ARG A 255 -14.50 -5.74 -1.33
C ARG A 255 -14.31 -6.73 -2.47
N THR A 256 -14.07 -6.26 -3.70
CA THR A 256 -13.74 -7.14 -4.84
C THR A 256 -12.37 -7.83 -4.66
N ILE A 257 -11.45 -7.17 -3.93
CA ILE A 257 -10.12 -7.70 -3.63
C ILE A 257 -10.17 -8.66 -2.44
N ASN A 258 -10.91 -8.35 -1.38
CA ASN A 258 -10.98 -9.19 -0.16
C ASN A 258 -11.62 -10.58 -0.39
N GLY A 259 -12.36 -10.78 -1.48
CA GLY A 259 -12.83 -12.10 -1.93
C GLY A 259 -11.79 -12.89 -2.75
N SER A 260 -10.59 -12.33 -2.94
CA SER A 260 -9.54 -12.86 -3.79
C SER A 260 -8.17 -12.82 -3.12
N THR A 261 -7.34 -13.82 -3.37
CA THR A 261 -5.95 -13.85 -2.88
C THR A 261 -5.00 -12.96 -3.70
N SER A 262 -5.50 -12.26 -4.72
CA SER A 262 -4.67 -11.44 -5.62
C SER A 262 -5.46 -10.35 -6.34
N PHE A 263 -4.85 -9.16 -6.46
CA PHE A 263 -5.33 -8.09 -7.33
C PHE A 263 -5.39 -8.48 -8.82
N LYS A 264 -4.73 -9.58 -9.22
CA LYS A 264 -4.77 -10.13 -10.59
C LYS A 264 -5.97 -11.04 -10.86
N SER A 265 -6.87 -11.26 -9.90
CA SER A 265 -8.00 -12.15 -10.14
C SER A 265 -9.05 -11.56 -11.09
N GLU A 266 -9.79 -12.43 -11.76
CA GLU A 266 -10.93 -12.04 -12.60
C GLU A 266 -12.04 -11.33 -11.84
N LYS A 267 -12.03 -11.41 -10.50
CA LYS A 267 -13.04 -10.80 -9.63
C LYS A 267 -12.56 -9.52 -8.94
N SER A 268 -11.33 -9.07 -9.22
CA SER A 268 -10.78 -7.84 -8.65
C SER A 268 -10.95 -6.67 -9.62
N LEU A 269 -11.51 -5.56 -9.15
CA LEU A 269 -11.54 -4.31 -9.91
C LEU A 269 -10.18 -3.59 -9.82
N PRO A 270 -9.50 -3.34 -10.96
CA PRO A 270 -8.20 -2.67 -10.94
C PRO A 270 -8.24 -1.24 -10.37
N SER A 271 -9.26 -0.47 -10.74
CA SER A 271 -9.47 0.93 -10.32
C SER A 271 -10.97 1.25 -10.20
N VAL A 272 -11.29 2.46 -9.74
CA VAL A 272 -12.64 3.05 -9.74
C VAL A 272 -12.90 3.95 -10.95
N LEU A 273 -11.97 3.99 -11.92
CA LEU A 273 -12.13 4.71 -13.19
C LEU A 273 -12.77 3.76 -14.21
N PHE A 274 -14.10 3.69 -14.22
CA PHE A 274 -14.82 2.77 -15.10
C PHE A 274 -16.22 3.25 -15.50
N THR A 275 -16.73 2.60 -16.53
CA THR A 275 -18.15 2.56 -16.88
C THR A 275 -18.68 1.15 -16.62
N VAL A 276 -19.99 1.03 -16.41
CA VAL A 276 -20.65 -0.25 -16.16
C VAL A 276 -21.91 -0.38 -16.99
N ARG A 277 -22.10 -1.54 -17.62
CA ARG A 277 -23.35 -1.88 -18.34
C ARG A 277 -23.81 -3.29 -18.00
N LYS A 278 -25.12 -3.51 -18.07
CA LYS A 278 -25.70 -4.85 -17.98
C LYS A 278 -25.50 -5.58 -19.31
N GLN A 279 -25.00 -6.81 -19.26
CA GLN A 279 -24.80 -7.68 -20.41
C GLN A 279 -25.45 -9.04 -20.12
N GLY A 280 -26.68 -9.23 -20.60
CA GLY A 280 -27.51 -10.38 -20.24
C GLY A 280 -27.77 -10.43 -18.73
N THR A 281 -27.33 -11.50 -18.07
CA THR A 281 -27.42 -11.66 -16.61
C THR A 281 -26.26 -11.02 -15.84
N ASN A 282 -25.19 -10.62 -16.53
CA ASN A 282 -23.94 -10.15 -15.92
C ASN A 282 -23.82 -8.63 -16.03
N PHE A 283 -22.81 -8.08 -15.36
CA PHE A 283 -22.42 -6.68 -15.46
C PHE A 283 -20.99 -6.58 -15.96
N LEU A 284 -20.81 -5.85 -17.06
CA LEU A 284 -19.52 -5.60 -17.68
C LEU A 284 -19.00 -4.24 -17.24
N PHE A 285 -17.85 -4.25 -16.58
CA PHE A 285 -17.10 -3.08 -16.16
C PHE A 285 -15.93 -2.90 -17.13
N GLU A 286 -15.85 -1.73 -17.74
CA GLU A 286 -14.75 -1.34 -18.62
C GLU A 286 -14.16 -0.03 -18.12
N GLY A 287 -12.86 -0.02 -17.92
CA GLY A 287 -12.21 1.09 -17.25
C GLY A 287 -10.75 1.24 -17.59
N LYS A 288 -10.13 2.18 -16.89
CA LYS A 288 -8.73 2.55 -17.06
C LYS A 288 -7.95 2.54 -15.76
N GLY A 289 -6.64 2.37 -15.84
CA GLY A 289 -5.73 2.47 -14.71
C GLY A 289 -5.83 1.31 -13.72
N TYR A 290 -4.91 1.32 -12.76
CA TYR A 290 -4.73 0.28 -11.76
C TYR A 290 -4.22 0.91 -10.46
N GLY A 291 -4.99 0.75 -9.39
CA GLY A 291 -4.69 1.32 -8.07
C GLY A 291 -5.56 2.53 -7.74
N HIS A 292 -5.24 3.17 -6.61
CA HIS A 292 -6.02 4.27 -6.05
C HIS A 292 -5.77 5.62 -6.73
N GLY A 293 -4.79 5.72 -7.65
CA GLY A 293 -4.48 6.89 -8.49
C GLY A 293 -4.10 8.20 -7.84
N VAL A 294 -3.67 8.21 -6.58
CA VAL A 294 -3.20 9.45 -5.94
C VAL A 294 -1.67 9.48 -5.98
N GLY A 295 -1.10 10.66 -6.16
CA GLY A 295 0.35 10.88 -6.17
C GLY A 295 1.04 10.22 -7.37
N LEU A 296 2.18 9.57 -7.14
CA LEU A 296 3.04 9.04 -8.20
C LEU A 296 2.37 7.90 -8.98
N CYS A 297 2.20 8.07 -10.30
CA CYS A 297 1.87 6.99 -11.22
C CYS A 297 3.15 6.25 -11.61
N GLN A 298 3.30 4.99 -11.21
CA GLN A 298 4.53 4.20 -11.42
C GLN A 298 4.84 4.00 -12.91
N TRP A 299 3.83 3.65 -13.72
CA TRP A 299 4.02 3.51 -15.17
C TRP A 299 4.27 4.84 -15.88
N GLY A 300 3.67 5.93 -15.39
CA GLY A 300 3.96 7.27 -15.90
C GLY A 300 5.39 7.72 -15.57
N ALA A 301 5.84 7.49 -14.32
CA ALA A 301 7.22 7.74 -13.89
C ALA A 301 8.24 6.94 -14.71
N LYS A 302 7.94 5.66 -15.00
CA LYS A 302 8.76 4.85 -15.91
C LYS A 302 8.90 5.51 -17.28
N LYS A 303 7.79 5.92 -17.89
CA LYS A 303 7.81 6.53 -19.23
C LYS A 303 8.53 7.87 -19.25
N MET A 304 8.34 8.71 -18.22
CA MET A 304 9.10 9.96 -18.05
C MET A 304 10.60 9.68 -17.97
N ALA A 305 11.02 8.69 -17.16
CA ALA A 305 12.43 8.30 -17.07
C ALA A 305 12.98 7.75 -18.39
N GLU A 306 12.18 7.02 -19.18
CA GLU A 306 12.55 6.58 -20.54
C GLU A 306 12.71 7.75 -21.52
N GLN A 307 12.05 8.88 -21.26
CA GLN A 307 12.17 10.12 -22.02
C GLN A 307 13.34 11.01 -21.55
N GLY A 308 14.07 10.59 -20.51
CA GLY A 308 15.26 11.28 -20.01
C GLY A 308 15.02 12.18 -18.80
N GLU A 309 13.79 12.22 -18.27
CA GLU A 309 13.47 12.97 -17.05
C GLU A 309 14.19 12.34 -15.84
N THR A 310 14.79 13.19 -15.01
CA THR A 310 15.39 12.80 -13.74
C THR A 310 14.33 12.49 -12.69
N TYR A 311 14.69 11.77 -11.64
CA TYR A 311 13.78 11.49 -10.53
C TYR A 311 13.27 12.78 -9.86
N ARG A 312 14.06 13.86 -9.86
CA ARG A 312 13.65 15.16 -9.31
C ARG A 312 12.54 15.79 -10.15
N GLU A 313 12.65 15.73 -11.47
CA GLU A 313 11.61 16.20 -12.41
C GLU A 313 10.35 15.36 -12.30
N ILE A 314 10.49 14.02 -12.24
CA ILE A 314 9.37 13.10 -12.02
C ILE A 314 8.63 13.43 -10.73
N LEU A 315 9.35 13.56 -9.61
CA LEU A 315 8.73 13.88 -8.32
C LEU A 315 8.07 15.25 -8.33
N LYS A 316 8.71 16.26 -8.94
CA LYS A 316 8.12 17.60 -9.06
C LYS A 316 6.85 17.60 -9.91
N TYR A 317 6.77 16.74 -10.92
CA TYR A 317 5.58 16.59 -11.75
C TYR A 317 4.39 16.03 -10.96
N TYR A 318 4.57 14.91 -10.26
CA TYR A 318 3.48 14.25 -9.53
C TYR A 318 3.16 14.91 -8.19
N PHE A 319 4.08 15.69 -7.63
CA PHE A 319 3.93 16.39 -6.37
C PHE A 319 4.33 17.86 -6.50
N PRO A 320 3.59 18.66 -7.29
CA PRO A 320 3.98 20.02 -7.64
C PRO A 320 4.07 20.95 -6.44
N ASP A 321 3.28 20.69 -5.39
CA ASP A 321 3.22 21.48 -4.17
C ASP A 321 4.19 20.98 -3.07
N LEU A 322 4.98 19.94 -3.35
CA LEU A 322 5.95 19.38 -2.41
C LEU A 322 7.39 19.76 -2.79
N THR A 323 8.25 19.76 -1.78
CA THR A 323 9.68 20.04 -1.92
C THR A 323 10.48 18.81 -1.55
N LEU A 324 11.46 18.48 -2.39
CA LEU A 324 12.43 17.44 -2.10
C LEU A 324 13.47 17.99 -1.11
N VAL A 325 13.54 17.42 0.07
CA VAL A 325 14.45 17.82 1.15
C VAL A 325 15.27 16.62 1.62
N ARG A 326 16.41 16.88 2.26
CA ARG A 326 17.20 15.84 2.91
C ARG A 326 17.00 15.92 4.42
N ILE A 327 16.71 14.78 5.06
CA ILE A 327 16.62 14.68 6.51
C ILE A 327 18.05 14.71 7.06
N GLU A 328 18.46 15.80 7.70
CA GLU A 328 19.71 15.82 8.46
C GLU A 328 19.51 15.07 9.78
N THR A 329 20.52 14.31 10.20
CA THR A 329 20.55 13.37 11.34
C THR A 329 20.44 14.01 12.74
N GLN A 330 19.72 15.13 12.87
CA GLN A 330 19.29 15.69 14.15
C GLN A 330 17.78 15.92 14.12
N ASP A 331 17.04 14.94 14.66
CA ASP A 331 15.65 14.86 15.19
C ASP A 331 14.78 16.14 15.38
N LYS A 332 14.90 17.17 14.54
CA LYS A 332 14.18 18.45 14.69
C LYS A 332 13.32 18.84 13.49
N VAL A 333 13.38 18.14 12.37
CA VAL A 333 12.79 18.67 11.12
C VAL A 333 11.28 18.46 11.03
N PHE A 334 10.67 17.60 11.84
CA PHE A 334 9.23 17.37 11.76
C PHE A 334 8.56 17.78 13.07
N SER A 335 8.23 19.08 13.17
CA SER A 335 7.20 19.54 14.10
C SER A 335 5.96 18.69 13.87
N SER A 336 5.39 18.17 14.96
CA SER A 336 4.17 17.36 14.93
C SER A 336 3.16 17.93 13.94
N ALA A 337 2.89 17.17 12.86
CA ALA A 337 1.98 17.57 11.79
C ALA A 337 0.77 18.30 12.37
N GLY A 338 0.66 19.58 12.03
CA GLY A 338 -0.46 20.43 12.39
C GLY A 338 -1.77 19.70 12.12
N ASN A 339 -2.70 19.85 13.05
CA ASN A 339 -4.00 19.19 13.10
C ASN A 339 -4.57 18.89 11.69
N LEU A 340 -4.45 17.63 11.29
CA LEU A 340 -5.30 17.04 10.26
C LEU A 340 -6.19 16.04 10.99
N PRO A 341 -7.53 16.23 10.93
CA PRO A 341 -8.50 15.46 11.72
C PRO A 341 -8.56 13.98 11.35
#